data_AF-A0ABD6DV15-F1
#
_entry.id   AF-A0ABD6DV15-F1
#
_cell.length_a   1.000
_cell.length_b   1.000
_cell.length_c   1.000
_cell.angle_alpha   90.00
_cell.angle_beta   90.00
_cell.angle_gamma   90.00
#
_symmetry.space_group_name_H-M   'P 1'
#
loop_
_entity.id
_entity.type
_entity.pdbx_description
1 polymer ?
#
loop_
_entity_poly.entity_id
_entity_poly.type
_entity_poly.pdbx_seq_one_letter_code
_entity_poly.pdbx_strand_id
1 'polypeptide(L)'
;MTSERNPPTGWVLETERTTHDELMGRDYTTVLYRQEHSRKAVYINEVIDGRNVWEYNVHHSGRDGDLGTAADLETAKQIAYVFMSDSVARV
;
A
#
# COMPACT_ATOMS: atom_id res chain seq x y z
N MET A 1 -9.95 14.74 -7.10
CA MET A 1 -10.85 13.57 -6.99
C MET A 1 -9.99 12.35 -7.25
N THR A 2 -9.46 11.74 -6.19
CA THR A 2 -8.78 10.45 -6.27
C THR A 2 -9.84 9.42 -6.63
N SER A 3 -9.64 8.71 -7.74
CA SER A 3 -10.54 7.62 -8.13
C SER A 3 -10.53 6.58 -7.03
N GLU A 4 -11.60 6.50 -6.23
CA GLU A 4 -11.81 5.45 -5.25
C GLU A 4 -11.99 4.13 -6.00
N ARG A 5 -10.88 3.52 -6.43
CA ARG A 5 -10.89 2.15 -6.91
C ARG A 5 -11.18 1.28 -5.70
N ASN A 6 -12.36 0.69 -5.66
CA ASN A 6 -12.66 -0.29 -4.63
C ASN A 6 -11.61 -1.42 -4.66
N PRO A 7 -11.12 -1.86 -3.49
CA PRO A 7 -10.22 -3.00 -3.43
C PRO A 7 -10.89 -4.27 -3.99
N PRO A 8 -10.11 -5.28 -4.42
CA PRO A 8 -10.64 -6.56 -4.87
C PRO A 8 -11.56 -7.23 -3.82
N THR A 9 -12.50 -8.05 -4.26
CA THR A 9 -13.45 -8.77 -3.37
C THR A 9 -12.74 -9.49 -2.23
N GLY A 10 -13.26 -9.37 -1.01
CA GLY A 10 -12.67 -9.96 0.19
C GLY A 10 -11.54 -9.12 0.81
N TRP A 11 -11.25 -7.94 0.26
CA TRP A 11 -10.34 -6.95 0.82
C TRP A 11 -11.08 -5.65 1.09
N VAL A 12 -10.67 -4.96 2.16
CA VAL A 12 -11.22 -3.66 2.56
C VAL A 12 -10.09 -2.65 2.71
N LEU A 13 -10.34 -1.40 2.31
CA LEU A 13 -9.49 -0.29 2.65
C LEU A 13 -9.75 0.07 4.12
N GLU A 14 -8.80 -0.23 5.00
CA GLU A 14 -8.90 0.06 6.43
C GLU A 14 -8.44 1.47 6.74
N THR A 15 -7.40 1.96 6.05
CA THR A 15 -6.88 3.31 6.26
C THR A 15 -6.24 3.83 4.99
N GLU A 16 -6.58 5.07 4.61
CA GLU A 16 -5.79 5.91 3.71
C GLU A 16 -5.67 7.27 4.39
N ARG A 17 -4.46 7.60 4.84
CA ARG A 17 -4.21 8.84 5.60
C ARG A 17 -2.96 9.51 5.09
N THR A 18 -3.11 10.79 4.76
CA THR A 18 -2.01 11.70 4.51
C THR A 18 -1.74 12.52 5.77
N THR A 19 -0.51 12.51 6.24
CA THR A 19 -0.04 13.27 7.41
C THR A 19 1.07 14.21 6.96
N HIS A 20 0.96 15.48 7.33
CA HIS A 20 2.03 16.44 7.13
C HIS A 20 3.08 16.28 8.23
N ASP A 21 4.34 16.10 7.86
CA ASP A 21 5.47 16.10 8.77
C ASP A 21 6.14 17.47 8.76
N GLU A 22 6.01 18.18 9.88
CA GLU A 22 6.55 19.53 10.05
C GLU A 22 8.09 19.56 10.10
N LEU A 23 8.74 18.45 10.46
CA LEU A 23 10.21 18.36 10.55
C LEU A 23 10.84 18.20 9.16
N MET A 24 10.20 17.43 8.29
CA MET A 24 10.64 17.20 6.91
C MET A 24 9.96 18.15 5.90
N GLY A 25 8.95 18.91 6.35
CA GLY A 25 8.22 19.90 5.54
C GLY A 25 7.45 19.27 4.38
N ARG A 26 6.90 18.07 4.55
CA ARG A 26 6.23 17.33 3.47
C ARG A 26 5.11 16.43 3.97
N ASP A 27 4.28 16.00 3.03
CA ASP A 27 3.21 15.05 3.29
C ASP A 27 3.69 13.60 3.13
N TYR A 28 3.14 12.72 3.96
CA TYR A 28 3.28 11.28 3.90
C TYR A 28 1.93 10.60 3.86
N THR A 29 1.72 9.77 2.86
CA THR A 29 0.52 8.96 2.72
C THR A 29 0.81 7.52 3.11
N THR A 30 -0.01 7.01 4.03
CA THR A 30 -0.05 5.60 4.41
C THR A 30 -1.36 4.99 3.98
N VAL A 31 -1.30 3.82 3.35
CA VAL A 31 -2.48 3.05 2.95
C VAL A 31 -2.41 1.64 3.54
N LEU A 32 -3.54 1.15 4.06
CA LEU A 32 -3.70 -0.17 4.63
C LEU A 32 -4.93 -0.85 4.06
N TYR A 33 -4.73 -1.99 3.42
CA TYR A 33 -5.77 -2.93 3.04
C TYR A 33 -5.75 -4.14 3.96
N ARG A 34 -6.92 -4.63 4.37
CA ARG A 34 -7.07 -5.85 5.19
C ARG A 34 -7.97 -6.84 4.49
N GLN A 35 -7.61 -8.12 4.54
CA GLN A 35 -8.45 -9.19 4.01
C GLN A 35 -9.52 -9.55 5.04
N GLU A 36 -10.78 -9.67 4.63
CA GLU A 36 -11.92 -9.83 5.55
C GLU A 36 -11.91 -11.17 6.30
N HIS A 37 -11.49 -12.25 5.62
CA HIS A 37 -11.55 -13.62 6.14
C HIS A 37 -10.21 -14.15 6.64
N SER A 38 -9.16 -13.33 6.63
CA SER A 38 -7.83 -13.75 7.07
C SER A 38 -7.12 -12.64 7.82
N ARG A 39 -5.95 -12.95 8.39
CA ARG A 39 -5.09 -11.93 9.01
C ARG A 39 -4.17 -11.24 8.00
N LYS A 40 -4.40 -11.42 6.70
CA LYS A 40 -3.58 -10.79 5.67
C LYS A 40 -3.87 -9.30 5.59
N ALA A 41 -2.82 -8.51 5.45
CA ALA A 41 -2.87 -7.08 5.23
C ALA A 41 -1.85 -6.69 4.16
N VAL A 42 -2.13 -5.60 3.43
CA VAL A 42 -1.19 -4.94 2.51
C VAL A 42 -1.03 -3.49 2.95
N TYR A 43 0.20 -3.05 3.07
CA TYR A 43 0.62 -1.75 3.55
C TYR A 43 1.34 -1.02 2.41
N ILE A 44 1.05 0.26 2.28
CA ILE A 44 1.77 1.18 1.39
C ILE A 44 2.27 2.33 2.26
N ASN A 45 3.58 2.54 2.30
CA ASN A 45 4.18 3.62 3.07
C ASN A 45 5.20 4.37 2.21
N GLU A 46 5.25 5.68 2.34
CA GLU A 46 6.36 6.46 1.79
C GLU A 46 7.65 6.19 2.57
N VAL A 47 8.73 5.94 1.85
CA VAL A 47 10.08 5.69 2.37
C VAL A 47 11.10 6.51 1.57
N ILE A 48 12.26 6.74 2.18
CA ILE A 48 13.43 7.28 1.49
C ILE A 48 14.34 6.13 1.12
N ASP A 49 14.70 6.01 -0.16
CA ASP A 49 15.67 5.04 -0.63
C ASP A 49 17.12 5.44 -0.25
N GLY A 50 18.09 4.56 -0.50
CA GLY A 50 19.51 4.84 -0.24
C GLY A 50 20.12 5.98 -1.08
N ARG A 51 19.36 6.56 -2.02
CA ARG A 51 19.75 7.67 -2.91
C ARG A 51 18.99 8.96 -2.58
N ASN A 52 18.28 9.01 -1.45
CA ASN A 52 17.43 10.13 -1.04
C ASN A 52 16.25 10.41 -1.99
N VAL A 53 15.80 9.38 -2.71
CA VAL A 53 14.59 9.43 -3.53
C VAL A 53 13.42 8.93 -2.69
N TRP A 54 12.32 9.68 -2.74
CA TRP A 54 11.10 9.28 -2.07
C TRP A 54 10.28 8.35 -2.95
N GLU A 55 9.88 7.23 -2.39
CA GLU A 55 9.10 6.21 -3.06
C GLU A 55 8.09 5.59 -2.09
N TYR A 56 7.09 4.92 -2.62
CA TYR A 56 6.12 4.15 -1.88
C TYR A 56 6.57 2.70 -1.83
N ASN A 57 6.86 2.19 -0.63
CA ASN A 57 7.11 0.79 -0.40
C ASN A 57 5.79 0.04 -0.17
N VAL A 58 5.57 -1.04 -0.92
CA VAL A 58 4.40 -1.90 -0.84
C VAL A 58 4.81 -3.22 -0.20
N HIS A 59 4.14 -3.61 0.88
CA HIS A 59 4.39 -4.89 1.51
C HIS A 59 3.13 -5.52 2.09
N HIS A 60 3.11 -6.84 2.22
CA HIS A 60 2.05 -7.58 2.88
C HIS A 60 2.50 -8.16 4.22
N SER A 61 1.53 -8.49 5.07
CA SER A 61 1.76 -9.22 6.30
C SER A 61 2.27 -10.64 6.02
N GLY A 62 3.30 -11.08 6.73
CA GLY A 62 3.84 -12.43 6.61
C GLY A 62 5.34 -12.44 6.36
N ARG A 63 5.89 -13.65 6.17
CA ARG A 63 7.27 -13.82 5.72
C ARG A 63 7.36 -13.44 4.23
N ASP A 64 8.47 -12.84 3.83
CA ASP A 64 8.70 -12.36 2.45
C ASP A 64 7.65 -11.35 1.99
N GLY A 65 7.29 -10.43 2.91
CA GLY A 65 6.21 -9.48 2.71
C GLY A 65 6.47 -8.39 1.68
N ASP A 66 7.69 -8.23 1.18
CA ASP A 66 8.02 -7.16 0.23
C ASP A 66 7.37 -7.42 -1.14
N LEU A 67 6.60 -6.45 -1.62
CA LEU A 67 5.97 -6.50 -2.95
C LEU A 67 6.63 -5.53 -3.94
N GLY A 68 7.60 -4.74 -3.47
CA GLY A 68 8.35 -3.76 -4.26
C GLY A 68 7.97 -2.31 -3.96
N THR A 69 8.58 -1.41 -4.73
CA THR A 69 8.44 0.04 -4.56
C THR A 69 7.88 0.72 -5.81
N ALA A 70 7.34 1.93 -5.64
CA ALA A 70 6.83 2.75 -6.74
C ALA A 70 7.07 4.25 -6.49
N ALA A 71 7.30 5.02 -7.55
CA ALA A 71 7.53 6.47 -7.44
C ALA A 71 6.28 7.28 -7.05
N ASP A 72 5.09 6.73 -7.26
CA ASP A 72 3.80 7.37 -6.98
C ASP A 72 2.79 6.42 -6.34
N LEU A 73 1.84 6.99 -5.60
CA LEU A 73 0.85 6.23 -4.82
C LEU A 73 -0.07 5.38 -5.70
N GLU A 74 -0.43 5.86 -6.88
CA GLU A 74 -1.35 5.15 -7.77
C GLU A 74 -0.70 3.87 -8.31
N THR A 75 0.57 3.96 -8.69
CA THR A 75 1.37 2.78 -9.08
C THR A 75 1.57 1.83 -7.90
N ALA A 76 1.82 2.35 -6.69
CA ALA A 76 1.92 1.52 -5.48
C ALA A 76 0.61 0.76 -5.19
N LYS A 77 -0.54 1.43 -5.33
CA LYS A 77 -1.87 0.81 -5.21
C LYS A 77 -2.07 -0.26 -6.28
N GLN A 78 -1.59 -0.08 -7.51
CA GLN A 78 -1.66 -1.12 -8.55
C GLN A 78 -0.88 -2.38 -8.16
N ILE A 79 0.34 -2.24 -7.62
CA ILE A 79 1.13 -3.37 -7.12
C ILE A 79 0.36 -4.13 -6.03
N ALA A 80 -0.21 -3.39 -5.06
CA ALA A 80 -1.05 -3.97 -4.01
C ALA A 80 -2.25 -4.72 -4.59
N TYR A 81 -2.91 -4.18 -5.62
CA TYR A 81 -4.12 -4.76 -6.21
C TYR A 81 -3.82 -6.04 -6.97
N VAL A 82 -2.66 -6.13 -7.64
CA VAL A 82 -2.20 -7.36 -8.29
C VAL A 82 -2.05 -8.46 -7.24
N PHE A 83 -1.34 -8.21 -6.15
CA PHE A 83 -1.19 -9.19 -5.06
C PHE A 83 -2.53 -9.60 -4.45
N MET A 84 -3.40 -8.62 -4.13
CA MET A 84 -4.70 -8.89 -3.55
C MET A 84 -5.57 -9.76 -4.47
N SER A 85 -5.57 -9.49 -5.77
CA SER A 85 -6.33 -10.27 -6.76
C SER A 85 -5.79 -11.70 -6.88
N ASP A 86 -4.47 -11.88 -6.97
CA ASP A 86 -3.81 -13.20 -6.97
C ASP A 86 -4.15 -13.98 -5.69
N SER A 87 -4.21 -13.30 -4.56
CA SER A 87 -4.50 -13.94 -3.27
C SER A 87 -5.93 -14.49 -3.18
N VAL A 88 -6.88 -13.89 -3.90
CA VAL A 88 -8.28 -14.34 -3.98
C VAL A 88 -8.42 -15.49 -4.96
N ALA A 89 -7.71 -15.45 -6.09
CA ALA A 89 -7.75 -16.52 -7.10
C ALA A 89 -7.15 -17.86 -6.63
N ARG A 90 -6.37 -17.83 -5.55
CA ARG A 90 -5.71 -19.02 -4.95
C ARG A 90 -6.46 -19.62 -3.77
N VAL A 91 -7.65 -19.09 -3.43
CA VAL A 91 -8.54 -19.64 -2.38
C VAL A 91 -9.41 -20.75 -2.93
#